data_AF-A0AAE1KCV4-F1
#
_entry.id   AF-A0AAE1KCV4-F1
#
_cell.length_a   1.000
_cell.length_b   1.000
_cell.length_c   1.000
_cell.angle_alpha   90.00
_cell.angle_beta   90.00
_cell.angle_gamma   90.00
#
_symmetry.space_group_name_H-M   'P 1'
#
loop_
_entity.id
_entity.type
_entity.pdbx_description
1 polymer ?
#
loop_
_entity_poly.entity_id
_entity_poly.type
_entity_poly.pdbx_seq_one_letter_code
_entity_poly.pdbx_strand_id
1 'polypeptide(L)'
;MDSGSSGNESIRRKRGAAKAKFRRKVKFFHTHVEKESSSEVLRWIFEDVEKSFDEIESIHMQLIEQRDSTSMDNEDQYMDMLEDERIEVQSVTVPTGPPSIEKS
;
A
#
# COMPACT_ATOMS: atom_id res chain seq x y z
N MET A 1 -2.55 -33.62 -12.72
CA MET A 1 -3.58 -32.67 -12.25
C MET A 1 -2.82 -31.48 -11.71
N ASP A 2 -2.83 -30.38 -12.45
CA ASP A 2 -2.06 -29.17 -12.19
C ASP A 2 -2.93 -28.18 -11.39
N SER A 3 -3.17 -28.51 -10.12
CA SER A 3 -4.12 -27.79 -9.26
C SER A 3 -3.47 -26.57 -8.58
N GLY A 4 -2.14 -26.52 -8.50
CA GLY A 4 -1.39 -25.47 -7.80
C GLY A 4 -1.31 -24.13 -8.55
N SER A 5 -1.60 -24.11 -9.85
CA SER A 5 -1.47 -22.92 -10.70
C SER A 5 -2.66 -21.95 -10.63
N SER A 6 -3.89 -22.47 -10.41
CA SER A 6 -5.12 -21.66 -10.48
C SER A 6 -5.34 -20.76 -9.24
N GLY A 7 -5.00 -21.26 -8.04
CA GLY A 7 -5.17 -20.52 -6.78
C GLY A 7 -4.26 -19.32 -6.66
N ASN A 8 -2.96 -19.52 -6.87
CA ASN A 8 -1.95 -18.47 -6.84
C ASN A 8 -2.20 -17.37 -7.88
N GLU A 9 -2.68 -17.74 -9.07
CA GLU A 9 -3.04 -16.77 -10.11
C GLU A 9 -4.25 -15.90 -9.72
N SER A 10 -5.20 -16.46 -8.95
CA SER A 10 -6.33 -15.68 -8.41
C SER A 10 -5.84 -14.65 -7.38
N ILE A 11 -4.93 -15.05 -6.48
CA ILE A 11 -4.39 -14.15 -5.44
C ILE A 11 -3.50 -13.06 -6.06
N ARG A 12 -2.67 -13.40 -7.06
CA ARG A 12 -1.87 -12.41 -7.81
C ARG A 12 -2.74 -11.35 -8.48
N ARG A 13 -3.88 -11.74 -9.07
CA ARG A 13 -4.84 -10.79 -9.65
C ARG A 13 -5.48 -9.89 -8.59
N LYS A 14 -5.87 -10.44 -7.43
CA LYS A 14 -6.36 -9.65 -6.29
C LYS A 14 -5.30 -8.64 -5.83
N ARG A 15 -4.04 -9.06 -5.69
CA ARG A 15 -2.92 -8.17 -5.33
C ARG A 15 -2.77 -7.02 -6.33
N GLY A 16 -2.81 -7.32 -7.62
CA GLY A 16 -2.73 -6.30 -8.68
C GLY A 16 -3.85 -5.26 -8.57
N ALA A 17 -5.08 -5.70 -8.30
CA ALA A 17 -6.21 -4.80 -8.10
C ALA A 17 -6.06 -3.95 -6.83
N ALA A 18 -5.63 -4.55 -5.71
CA ALA A 18 -5.36 -3.85 -4.45
C ALA A 18 -4.24 -2.79 -4.63
N LYS A 19 -3.14 -3.14 -5.30
CA LYS A 19 -2.05 -2.21 -5.64
C LYS A 19 -2.54 -1.04 -6.50
N ALA A 20 -3.38 -1.29 -7.50
CA ALA A 20 -3.96 -0.23 -8.32
C ALA A 20 -4.92 0.68 -7.52
N LYS A 21 -5.62 0.15 -6.52
CA LYS A 21 -6.44 0.94 -5.59
C LYS A 21 -5.55 1.80 -4.68
N PHE A 22 -4.55 1.20 -4.03
CA PHE A 22 -3.58 1.88 -3.18
C PHE A 22 -2.91 3.07 -3.89
N ARG A 23 -2.35 2.86 -5.09
CA ARG A 23 -1.72 3.93 -5.88
C ARG A 23 -2.67 5.09 -6.21
N ARG A 24 -3.96 4.81 -6.42
CA ARG A 24 -4.96 5.86 -6.61
C ARG A 24 -5.18 6.67 -5.34
N LYS A 25 -5.13 6.04 -4.16
CA LYS A 25 -5.25 6.74 -2.87
C LYS A 25 -4.01 7.58 -2.55
N VAL A 26 -2.81 7.05 -2.79
CA VAL A 26 -1.55 7.82 -2.67
C VAL A 26 -1.58 9.05 -3.57
N LYS A 27 -1.92 8.86 -4.86
CA LYS A 27 -2.06 9.99 -5.79
C LYS A 27 -3.09 11.01 -5.31
N PHE A 28 -4.23 10.56 -4.80
CA PHE A 28 -5.28 11.42 -4.27
C PHE A 28 -4.82 12.24 -3.06
N PHE A 29 -4.02 11.65 -2.17
CA PHE A 29 -3.38 12.35 -1.07
C PHE A 29 -2.46 13.47 -1.56
N HIS A 30 -1.53 13.16 -2.48
CA HIS A 30 -0.60 14.17 -3.01
C HIS A 30 -1.33 15.35 -3.64
N THR A 31 -2.41 15.09 -4.39
CA THR A 31 -3.26 16.17 -4.92
C THR A 31 -3.87 17.05 -3.82
N HIS A 32 -4.18 16.51 -2.64
CA HIS A 32 -4.72 17.30 -1.53
C HIS A 32 -3.65 18.08 -0.77
N VAL A 33 -2.43 17.54 -0.70
CA VAL A 33 -1.25 18.27 -0.21
C VAL A 33 -0.95 19.46 -1.12
N GLU A 34 -0.90 19.25 -2.44
CA GLU A 34 -0.69 20.32 -3.43
C GLU A 34 -1.76 21.42 -3.38
N LYS A 35 -2.99 21.05 -2.99
CA LYS A 35 -4.12 21.98 -2.83
C LYS A 35 -4.19 22.64 -1.45
N GLU A 36 -3.21 22.38 -0.57
CA GLU A 36 -3.19 22.90 0.80
C GLU A 36 -4.49 22.58 1.56
N SER A 37 -5.01 21.36 1.38
CA SER A 37 -6.21 20.91 2.09
C SER A 37 -5.97 20.93 3.60
N SER A 38 -7.05 21.06 4.38
CA SER A 38 -6.94 21.08 5.84
C SER A 38 -6.29 19.80 6.38
N SER A 39 -5.63 19.92 7.53
CA SER A 39 -4.99 18.80 8.22
C SER A 39 -5.97 17.66 8.52
N GLU A 40 -7.24 17.98 8.82
CA GLU A 40 -8.31 17.01 9.03
C GLU A 40 -8.62 16.20 7.77
N VAL A 41 -8.68 16.87 6.61
CA VAL A 41 -8.90 16.20 5.32
C VAL A 41 -7.69 15.33 4.96
N LEU A 42 -6.48 15.85 5.12
CA LEU A 42 -5.25 15.09 4.86
C LEU A 42 -5.15 13.85 5.75
N ARG A 43 -5.51 13.97 7.03
CA ARG A 43 -5.55 12.85 7.97
C ARG A 43 -6.55 11.78 7.53
N TRP A 44 -7.77 12.18 7.17
CA TRP A 44 -8.79 11.22 6.72
C TRP A 44 -8.35 10.47 5.44
N ILE A 45 -7.70 11.17 4.51
CA ILE A 45 -7.17 10.54 3.30
C ILE A 45 -6.02 9.60 3.64
N PHE A 46 -5.13 10.00 4.55
CA PHE A 46 -4.03 9.15 5.01
C PHE A 46 -4.54 7.84 5.64
N GLU A 47 -5.55 7.91 6.51
CA GLU A 47 -6.19 6.71 7.09
C GLU A 47 -6.76 5.76 6.00
N ASP A 48 -7.16 6.28 4.84
CA ASP A 48 -7.64 5.48 3.70
C ASP A 48 -6.48 4.90 2.85
N VAL A 49 -5.33 5.58 2.82
CA VAL A 49 -4.08 5.04 2.27
C VAL A 49 -3.60 3.87 3.11
N GLU A 50 -3.55 4.01 4.44
CA GLU A 50 -3.16 2.95 5.38
C GLU A 50 -4.03 1.71 5.21
N LYS A 51 -5.36 1.85 5.21
CA LYS A 51 -6.29 0.72 4.99
C LYS A 51 -6.09 0.03 3.64
N SER A 52 -5.70 0.76 2.61
CA SER A 52 -5.43 0.17 1.30
C SER A 52 -4.09 -0.58 1.27
N PHE A 53 -3.13 -0.15 2.07
CA PHE A 53 -1.87 -0.86 2.27
C PHE A 53 -2.07 -2.14 3.10
N ASP A 54 -2.86 -2.10 4.18
CA ASP A 54 -3.23 -3.29 4.97
C ASP A 54 -3.87 -4.39 4.10
N GLU A 55 -4.67 -3.99 3.10
CA GLU A 55 -5.24 -4.93 2.12
C GLU A 55 -4.16 -5.60 1.25
N ILE A 56 -3.14 -4.85 0.81
CA ILE A 56 -2.00 -5.41 0.08
C ILE A 56 -1.22 -6.37 0.97
N GLU A 57 -0.90 -5.97 2.20
CA GLU A 57 -0.18 -6.78 3.18
C GLU A 57 -0.93 -8.08 3.49
N SER A 58 -2.25 -8.03 3.69
CA SER A 58 -3.06 -9.23 3.91
C SER A 58 -3.05 -10.20 2.71
N ILE A 59 -3.19 -9.68 1.48
CA ILE A 59 -3.12 -10.52 0.26
C ILE A 59 -1.70 -11.08 0.08
N HIS A 60 -0.69 -10.32 0.49
CA HIS A 60 0.69 -10.73 0.48
C HIS A 60 0.93 -11.96 1.36
N MET A 61 0.48 -11.91 2.61
CA MET A 61 0.57 -13.03 3.54
C MET A 61 -0.11 -14.28 2.99
N GLN A 62 -1.26 -14.13 2.30
CA GLN A 62 -1.92 -15.25 1.63
C GLN A 62 -1.08 -15.86 0.50
N LEU A 63 -0.28 -15.08 -0.23
CA LEU A 63 0.64 -15.60 -1.27
C LEU A 63 1.77 -16.44 -0.65
N ILE A 64 2.28 -16.01 0.51
CA ILE A 64 3.31 -16.73 1.25
C ILE A 64 2.71 -18.04 1.79
N GLU A 65 1.54 -17.98 2.43
CA GLU A 65 0.86 -19.13 3.02
C GLU A 65 0.43 -20.19 1.99
N GLN A 66 0.02 -19.80 0.78
CA GLN A 66 -0.39 -20.74 -0.28
C GLN A 66 0.76 -21.37 -1.05
N ARG A 67 2.01 -20.94 -0.83
CA ARG A 67 3.15 -21.61 -1.43
C ARG A 67 3.51 -22.84 -0.63
N ASP A 68 3.44 -24.00 -1.29
CA ASP A 68 4.18 -25.18 -0.86
C ASP A 68 5.66 -24.78 -0.75
N SER A 69 6.28 -25.12 0.39
CA SER A 69 7.58 -24.63 0.90
C SER A 69 8.82 -24.96 0.05
N THR A 70 8.64 -25.30 -1.23
CA THR A 70 9.68 -25.76 -2.16
C THR A 70 10.19 -24.67 -3.10
N SER A 71 9.58 -23.48 -3.12
CA SER A 71 10.01 -22.35 -3.96
C SER A 71 10.40 -21.13 -3.11
N MET A 72 11.58 -21.21 -2.49
CA MET A 72 12.23 -20.09 -1.77
C MET A 72 12.51 -18.88 -2.68
N ASP A 73 12.63 -19.07 -3.99
CA ASP A 73 13.06 -18.02 -4.94
C ASP A 73 12.07 -16.85 -5.16
N ASN A 74 10.95 -16.77 -4.43
CA ASN A 74 10.03 -15.63 -4.57
C ASN A 74 9.52 -15.04 -3.25
N GLU A 75 9.80 -15.61 -2.08
CA GLU A 75 9.40 -14.98 -0.80
C GLU A 75 10.13 -13.65 -0.61
N ASP A 76 11.44 -13.62 -0.89
CA ASP A 76 12.22 -12.38 -0.88
C ASP A 76 11.69 -11.34 -1.87
N GLN A 77 11.35 -11.76 -3.12
CA GLN A 77 10.76 -10.85 -4.11
C GLN A 77 9.42 -10.28 -3.65
N TYR A 78 8.67 -11.10 -2.92
CA TYR A 78 7.40 -10.71 -2.35
C TYR A 78 7.63 -9.67 -1.24
N MET A 79 8.52 -9.95 -0.29
CA MET A 79 8.88 -9.00 0.76
C MET A 79 9.45 -7.69 0.21
N ASP A 80 10.31 -7.74 -0.80
CA ASP A 80 10.85 -6.56 -1.49
C ASP A 80 9.72 -5.68 -2.05
N MET A 81 8.72 -6.29 -2.69
CA MET A 81 7.58 -5.52 -3.20
C MET A 81 6.76 -4.88 -2.06
N LEU A 82 6.53 -5.61 -0.97
CA LEU A 82 5.79 -5.08 0.18
C LEU A 82 6.55 -3.91 0.82
N GLU A 83 7.87 -4.00 0.91
CA GLU A 83 8.73 -2.93 1.42
C GLU A 83 8.67 -1.68 0.54
N ASP A 84 8.73 -1.83 -0.79
CA ASP A 84 8.53 -0.71 -1.73
C ASP A 84 7.20 0.03 -1.46
N GLU A 85 6.12 -0.73 -1.25
CA GLU A 85 4.79 -0.19 -0.97
C GLU A 85 4.72 0.46 0.43
N ARG A 86 5.44 -0.08 1.42
CA ARG A 86 5.58 0.51 2.76
C ARG A 86 6.33 1.83 2.70
N ILE A 87 7.41 1.91 1.93
CA ILE A 87 8.18 3.14 1.70
C ILE A 87 7.27 4.19 1.04
N GLU A 88 6.41 3.79 0.09
CA GLU A 88 5.42 4.69 -0.52
C GLU A 88 4.46 5.27 0.53
N VAL A 89 3.94 4.47 1.47
CA VAL A 89 3.14 4.98 2.60
C VAL A 89 3.92 5.97 3.47
N GLN A 90 5.18 5.66 3.80
CA GLN A 90 6.00 6.55 4.64
C GLN A 90 6.33 7.88 3.95
N SER A 91 6.37 7.92 2.62
CA SER A 91 6.53 9.16 1.84
C SER A 91 5.30 10.08 1.93
N VAL A 92 4.13 9.52 2.24
CA VAL A 92 2.87 10.22 2.47
C VAL A 92 2.88 10.75 3.90
N THR A 93 3.65 11.81 4.15
CA THR A 93 3.70 12.46 5.47
C THR A 93 2.54 13.44 5.62
N VAL A 94 1.74 13.28 6.69
CA VAL A 94 0.90 14.38 7.17
C VAL A 94 1.86 15.44 7.72
N PRO A 95 1.76 16.73 7.32
CA PRO A 95 2.57 17.77 7.95
C PRO A 95 2.17 17.89 9.41
N THR A 96 2.90 17.22 10.31
CA THR A 96 2.72 17.28 11.77
C THR A 96 3.41 18.50 12.37
N GLY A 97 3.46 19.61 11.63
CA GLY A 97 3.91 20.89 12.15
C GLY A 97 2.70 21.76 12.46
N PRO A 98 2.61 22.41 13.64
CA PRO A 98 1.69 23.54 13.77
C PRO A 98 2.01 24.53 12.64
N PRO A 99 1.01 25.20 12.02
CA PRO A 99 1.28 26.20 11.00
C PRO A 99 2.30 27.17 11.58
N SER A 100 3.46 27.28 10.94
CA SER A 100 4.41 28.35 11.23
C SER A 100 3.67 29.64 10.95
N ILE A 101 3.12 30.23 12.01
CA ILE A 101 2.67 31.62 11.98
C ILE A 101 3.96 32.42 11.87
N GLU A 102 4.42 32.70 10.65
CA GLU A 102 5.26 33.87 10.41
C GLU A 102 4.42 35.06 10.86
N LYS A 103 4.60 35.45 12.12
CA LYS A 103 4.19 36.77 12.57
C LYS A 103 5.10 37.76 11.86
N SER A 104 4.44 38.67 11.14
CA SER A 104 4.97 39.77 10.33
C SER A 104 6.09 40.57 10.99
#